data_AF-A0A2N1PF40-F1
#
_entry.id   AF-A0A2N1PF40-F1
#
_cell.length_a   1.000
_cell.length_b   1.000
_cell.length_c   1.000
_cell.angle_alpha   90.00
_cell.angle_beta   90.00
_cell.angle_gamma   90.00
#
_symmetry.space_group_name_H-M   'P 1'
#
loop_
_entity.id
_entity.type
_entity.pdbx_description
1 polymer ?
#
loop_
_entity_poly.entity_id
_entity_poly.type
_entity_poly.pdbx_seq_one_letter_code
_entity_poly.pdbx_strand_id
1 'polypeptide(L)'
;MRCLICKQIYFERRTLLTLFTEVVTVKCKSCQEKYQVFPYGTVYPITNYQLFMITLFNEKNTLSEDAFMLEIRDICIQYLSKAKDSALILFIDELSEALFYYLDQLNFTDIYLISLYPPAFLI
;
A
#
# COMPACT_ATOMS: atom_id res chain seq x y z
N MET A 1 3.42 14.37 20.06
CA MET A 1 3.24 14.27 18.59
C MET A 1 1.77 14.49 18.26
N ARG A 2 1.39 14.93 17.05
CA ARG A 2 -0.01 15.00 16.63
C ARG A 2 -0.34 13.83 15.72
N CYS A 3 -1.48 13.17 15.95
CA CYS A 3 -1.91 12.07 15.11
C CYS A 3 -2.37 12.59 13.75
N LEU A 4 -1.92 11.98 12.64
CA LEU A 4 -2.33 12.40 11.30
C LEU A 4 -3.81 12.08 11.00
N ILE A 5 -4.40 11.12 11.71
CA ILE A 5 -5.82 10.71 11.60
C ILE A 5 -6.72 11.61 12.46
N CYS A 6 -6.64 11.53 13.79
CA CYS A 6 -7.56 12.26 14.67
C CYS A 6 -7.12 13.68 15.05
N LYS A 7 -5.93 14.12 14.61
CA LYS A 7 -5.30 15.42 14.93
C LYS A 7 -5.06 15.71 16.42
N GLN A 8 -5.38 14.76 17.32
CA GLN A 8 -5.11 14.91 18.74
C GLN A 8 -3.63 14.75 19.07
N ILE A 9 -3.20 15.41 20.14
CA ILE A 9 -1.85 15.25 20.70
C ILE A 9 -1.82 13.93 21.46
N TYR A 10 -0.82 13.10 21.18
CA TYR A 10 -0.60 11.86 21.90
C TYR A 10 0.89 11.71 22.27
N PHE A 11 1.12 10.86 23.26
CA PHE A 11 2.42 10.51 23.77
C PHE A 11 2.65 9.02 23.57
N GLU A 12 3.74 8.69 22.89
CA GLU A 12 4.16 7.32 22.78
C GLU A 12 4.87 6.90 24.08
N ARG A 13 4.49 5.75 24.62
CA ARG A 13 5.12 5.22 25.83
C ARG A 13 6.50 4.69 25.47
N ARG A 14 7.55 5.40 25.87
CA ARG A 14 8.93 4.91 25.75
C ARG A 14 9.23 3.88 26.84
N THR A 15 9.99 2.86 26.47
CA THR A 15 10.56 1.89 27.40
C THR A 15 12.05 2.16 27.54
N LEU A 16 12.73 1.54 28.51
CA LEU A 16 14.19 1.66 28.64
C LEU A 16 14.92 1.24 27.36
N LEU A 17 14.37 0.28 26.62
CA LEU A 17 14.93 -0.21 25.35
C LEU A 17 14.75 0.77 24.19
N THR A 18 13.66 1.54 24.19
CA THR A 18 13.30 2.48 23.11
C THR A 18 13.60 3.93 23.44
N LEU A 19 14.34 4.17 24.53
CA LEU A 19 14.57 5.52 25.06
C LEU A 19 15.45 6.37 24.13
N PHE A 20 16.41 5.71 23.48
CA PHE A 20 17.40 6.30 22.58
C PHE A 20 17.14 6.01 21.09
N THR A 21 16.06 5.29 20.77
CA THR A 21 15.65 5.06 19.39
C THR A 21 14.59 6.06 18.99
N GLU A 22 14.78 6.74 17.86
CA GLU A 22 13.74 7.55 17.26
C GLU A 22 12.68 6.64 16.64
N VAL A 23 11.53 6.55 17.31
CA VAL A 23 10.34 5.92 16.72
C VAL A 23 9.51 7.03 16.09
N VAL A 24 9.42 7.02 14.77
CA VAL A 24 8.55 7.93 14.03
C VAL A 24 7.15 7.33 14.06
N THR A 25 6.32 7.76 15.02
CA THR A 25 4.89 7.41 15.01
C THR A 25 4.07 8.53 14.41
N VAL A 26 3.22 8.19 13.45
CA VAL A 26 2.26 9.12 12.81
C VAL A 26 0.82 8.93 13.31
N LYS A 27 0.55 7.82 14.03
CA LYS A 27 -0.76 7.45 14.56
C LYS A 27 -0.72 7.27 16.08
N CYS A 28 -1.78 7.70 16.77
CA CYS A 28 -1.98 7.30 18.16
C CYS A 28 -2.41 5.83 18.22
N LYS A 29 -2.21 5.16 19.36
CA LYS A 29 -2.55 3.73 19.52
C LYS A 29 -3.99 3.40 19.17
N SER A 30 -4.94 4.23 19.61
CA SER A 30 -6.36 4.04 19.30
C SER A 30 -6.65 4.12 17.80
N CYS A 31 -6.05 5.08 17.08
CA CYS A 31 -6.19 5.16 15.63
C CYS A 31 -5.47 4.02 14.90
N GLN A 32 -4.34 3.54 15.43
CA GLN A 32 -3.62 2.40 14.85
C GLN A 32 -4.41 1.10 14.96
N GLU A 33 -5.07 0.86 16.09
CA GLU A 33 -5.93 -0.31 16.27
C GLU A 33 -7.17 -0.25 15.37
N LYS A 34 -7.76 0.94 15.23
CA LYS A 34 -9.00 1.14 14.44
C LYS A 34 -8.78 1.17 12.94
N TYR A 35 -7.68 1.78 12.47
CA TYR A 35 -7.41 2.01 11.06
C TYR A 35 -6.13 1.27 10.66
N GLN A 36 -6.34 0.12 10.01
CA GLN A 36 -5.29 -0.75 9.52
C GLN A 36 -5.34 -0.81 7.99
N VAL A 37 -4.18 -1.04 7.38
CA VAL A 37 -4.10 -1.36 5.95
C VAL A 37 -4.53 -2.82 5.78
N PHE A 38 -5.42 -3.10 4.84
CA PHE A 38 -5.91 -4.44 4.56
C PHE A 38 -5.48 -4.81 3.15
N PRO A 39 -4.22 -5.22 2.95
CA PRO A 39 -3.72 -5.55 1.62
C PRO A 39 -4.46 -6.78 1.09
N TYR A 40 -5.05 -6.63 -0.09
CA TYR A 40 -5.67 -7.72 -0.84
C TYR A 40 -4.93 -7.87 -2.17
N GLY A 41 -4.53 -9.10 -2.46
CA GLY A 41 -3.76 -9.42 -3.67
C GLY A 41 -4.50 -10.38 -4.57
N THR A 42 -4.43 -10.13 -5.87
CA THR A 42 -4.94 -10.99 -6.94
C THR A 42 -3.89 -11.20 -8.00
N VAL A 43 -3.91 -12.36 -8.64
CA VAL A 43 -3.02 -12.66 -9.77
C VAL A 43 -3.87 -12.94 -10.99
N TYR A 44 -3.63 -12.19 -12.05
CA TYR A 44 -4.29 -12.36 -13.34
C TYR A 44 -3.29 -12.93 -14.35
N PRO A 45 -3.65 -14.00 -15.07
CA PRO A 45 -2.81 -14.49 -16.17
C PRO A 45 -2.90 -13.53 -17.36
N ILE A 46 -1.74 -13.15 -17.90
CA ILE A 46 -1.57 -12.44 -19.18
C ILE A 46 -0.85 -13.39 -20.15
N THR A 47 -0.85 -13.12 -21.45
CA THR A 47 -0.21 -13.96 -22.47
C THR A 47 1.27 -14.26 -22.12
N ASN A 48 1.54 -15.47 -21.63
CA ASN A 48 2.84 -15.96 -21.13
C ASN A 48 3.43 -15.23 -19.90
N TYR A 49 2.69 -14.31 -19.27
CA TYR A 49 3.14 -13.52 -18.12
C TYR A 49 2.05 -13.45 -17.03
N GLN A 50 2.40 -12.90 -15.88
CA GLN A 50 1.45 -12.73 -14.77
C GLN A 50 1.36 -11.26 -14.35
N LEU A 51 0.13 -10.77 -14.17
CA LEU A 51 -0.16 -9.52 -13.48
C LEU A 51 -0.46 -9.84 -12.03
N PHE A 52 0.48 -9.49 -11.16
CA PHE A 52 0.29 -9.47 -9.73
C PHE A 52 -0.26 -8.09 -9.38
N MET A 53 -1.47 -8.05 -8.82
CA MET A 53 -2.10 -6.82 -8.34
C MET A 53 -2.26 -6.88 -6.83
N ILE A 54 -1.89 -5.82 -6.13
CA ILE A 54 -2.19 -5.60 -4.72
C ILE A 54 -2.92 -4.28 -4.56
N THR A 55 -4.04 -4.30 -3.83
CA THR A 55 -4.73 -3.11 -3.36
C THR A 55 -4.55 -2.98 -1.85
N LEU A 56 -4.21 -1.78 -1.36
CA LEU A 56 -3.89 -1.56 0.05
C LEU A 56 -5.11 -1.24 0.93
N PHE A 57 -6.12 -0.58 0.36
CA PHE A 57 -7.37 -0.23 1.05
C PHE A 57 -8.58 -0.89 0.37
N ASN A 58 -9.60 -1.25 1.15
CA ASN A 58 -10.84 -1.83 0.61
C ASN A 58 -11.75 -0.79 -0.05
N GLU A 59 -11.65 0.46 0.38
CA GLU A 59 -12.49 1.56 -0.08
C GLU A 59 -11.70 2.86 -0.07
N LYS A 60 -12.12 3.82 -0.89
CA LYS A 60 -11.52 5.16 -0.90
C LYS A 60 -11.81 5.83 0.43
N ASN A 61 -10.75 6.03 1.21
CA ASN A 61 -10.89 6.57 2.55
C ASN A 61 -10.61 8.08 2.57
N THR A 62 -11.23 8.80 3.49
CA THR A 62 -10.98 10.25 3.67
C THR A 62 -9.73 10.54 4.51
N LEU A 63 -9.07 9.48 4.97
CA LEU A 63 -7.88 9.56 5.79
C LEU A 63 -6.66 9.85 4.92
N SER A 64 -5.74 10.66 5.46
CA SER A 64 -4.46 10.94 4.81
C SER A 64 -3.60 9.67 4.72
N GLU A 65 -3.17 9.35 3.51
CA GLU A 65 -2.31 8.21 3.17
C GLU A 65 -0.96 8.26 3.91
N ASP A 66 -0.47 9.47 4.21
CA ASP A 66 0.74 9.71 5.01
C ASP A 66 0.68 9.01 6.38
N ALA A 67 -0.53 8.83 6.93
CA ALA A 67 -0.73 8.12 8.19
C ALA A 67 -0.43 6.61 8.12
N PHE A 68 -0.29 6.06 6.92
CA PHE A 68 -0.10 4.63 6.65
C PHE A 68 1.22 4.32 5.94
N MET A 69 2.07 5.33 5.70
CA MET A 69 3.30 5.19 4.91
C MET A 69 4.26 4.12 5.43
N LEU A 70 4.31 3.90 6.75
CA LEU A 70 5.15 2.84 7.33
C LEU A 70 4.62 1.45 6.97
N GLU A 71 3.31 1.22 7.12
CA GLU A 71 2.68 -0.03 6.73
C GLU A 71 2.77 -0.26 5.22
N ILE A 72 2.52 0.78 4.42
CA ILE A 72 2.64 0.74 2.95
C ILE A 72 4.06 0.34 2.55
N ARG A 73 5.08 0.98 3.13
CA ARG A 73 6.49 0.65 2.87
C ARG A 73 6.77 -0.83 3.15
N ASP A 74 6.36 -1.33 4.32
CA ASP A 74 6.66 -2.70 4.73
C ASP A 74 5.95 -3.72 3.81
N ILE A 75 4.71 -3.44 3.39
CA ILE A 75 3.97 -4.24 2.40
C ILE A 75 4.67 -4.21 1.03
N CYS A 76 5.08 -3.02 0.56
CA CYS A 76 5.79 -2.86 -0.70
C CYS A 76 7.10 -3.66 -0.70
N ILE A 77 7.90 -3.59 0.37
CA ILE A 77 9.15 -4.37 0.47
C ILE A 77 8.85 -5.87 0.38
N GLN A 78 7.86 -6.36 1.14
CA GLN A 78 7.50 -7.78 1.12
C GLN A 78 7.03 -8.24 -0.25
N TYR A 79 6.28 -7.42 -0.96
CA TYR A 79 5.75 -7.76 -2.28
C TYR A 79 6.82 -7.68 -3.37
N LEU A 80 7.57 -6.58 -3.42
CA LEU A 80 8.60 -6.34 -4.43
C LEU A 80 9.81 -7.26 -4.24
N SER A 81 10.09 -7.74 -3.02
CA SER A 81 11.13 -8.75 -2.80
C SER A 81 10.89 -10.08 -3.53
N LYS A 82 9.65 -10.34 -3.98
CA LYS A 82 9.28 -11.52 -4.76
C LYS A 82 9.29 -11.28 -6.26
N ALA A 83 9.44 -10.03 -6.70
CA ALA A 83 9.49 -9.68 -8.11
C ALA A 83 10.77 -10.21 -8.76
N LYS A 84 10.66 -10.65 -10.01
CA LYS A 84 11.81 -11.01 -10.83
C LYS A 84 12.52 -9.73 -11.29
N ASP A 85 13.82 -9.81 -11.58
CA ASP A 85 14.62 -8.64 -12.02
C ASP A 85 14.08 -7.95 -13.28
N SER A 86 13.35 -8.67 -14.15
CA SER A 86 12.77 -8.12 -15.37
C SER A 86 11.34 -7.60 -15.20
N ALA A 87 10.76 -7.68 -14.00
CA ALA A 87 9.36 -7.34 -13.78
C ALA A 87 9.08 -5.83 -13.89
N LEU A 88 7.93 -5.48 -14.46
CA LEU A 88 7.45 -4.10 -14.47
C LEU A 88 6.76 -3.79 -13.14
N ILE A 89 7.24 -2.79 -12.42
CA ILE A 89 6.66 -2.36 -11.14
C ILE A 89 5.90 -1.06 -11.33
N LEU A 90 4.64 -1.04 -10.93
CA LEU A 90 3.75 0.12 -11.00
C LEU A 90 3.16 0.40 -9.63
N PHE A 91 3.29 1.64 -9.16
CA PHE A 91 2.66 2.11 -7.93
C PHE A 91 1.74 3.29 -8.29
N ILE A 92 0.44 3.12 -8.09
CA ILE A 92 -0.58 4.05 -8.60
C ILE A 92 -1.70 4.19 -7.58
N ASP A 93 -2.15 5.41 -7.30
CA ASP A 93 -3.19 5.63 -6.28
C ASP A 93 -4.54 5.01 -6.71
N GLU A 94 -4.96 5.31 -7.94
CA GLU A 94 -6.23 4.85 -8.52
C GLU A 94 -6.02 4.16 -9.87
N LEU A 95 -6.63 2.99 -10.01
CA LEU A 95 -6.59 2.22 -11.24
C LEU A 95 -7.69 2.69 -12.20
N SER A 96 -7.30 3.02 -13.43
CA SER A 96 -8.21 3.43 -14.50
C SER A 96 -8.33 2.34 -15.58
N GLU A 97 -9.46 2.27 -16.26
CA GLU A 97 -9.69 1.32 -17.35
C GLU A 97 -8.69 1.52 -18.50
N ALA A 98 -8.34 2.78 -18.80
CA ALA A 98 -7.34 3.12 -19.81
C ALA A 98 -5.96 2.51 -19.49
N LEU A 99 -5.57 2.47 -18.21
CA LEU A 99 -4.33 1.82 -17.80
C LEU A 99 -4.35 0.33 -18.15
N PHE A 100 -5.43 -0.38 -17.84
CA PHE A 100 -5.56 -1.81 -18.17
C PHE A 100 -5.48 -2.06 -19.66
N TYR A 101 -6.12 -1.22 -20.47
CA TYR A 101 -6.00 -1.29 -21.93
C TYR A 101 -4.55 -1.20 -22.40
N TYR A 102 -3.73 -0.32 -21.81
CA TYR A 102 -2.31 -0.25 -22.12
C TYR A 102 -1.53 -1.44 -21.58
N LEU A 103 -1.83 -1.92 -20.36
CA LEU A 103 -1.15 -3.08 -19.77
C LEU A 103 -1.38 -4.36 -20.59
N ASP A 104 -2.57 -4.55 -21.15
CA ASP A 104 -2.88 -5.69 -22.03
C ASP A 104 -2.05 -5.70 -23.32
N GLN A 105 -1.65 -4.52 -23.79
CA GLN A 105 -0.77 -4.38 -24.95
C GLN A 105 0.70 -4.71 -24.60
N LEU A 106 1.09 -4.59 -23.33
CA LEU A 106 2.45 -4.81 -22.84
C LEU A 106 2.69 -6.29 -22.54
N ASN A 107 2.86 -7.12 -23.58
CA ASN A 107 3.14 -8.56 -23.44
C ASN A 107 4.64 -8.86 -23.45
N PHE A 108 5.41 -8.34 -22.50
CA PHE A 108 6.86 -8.58 -22.45
C PHE A 108 7.43 -8.97 -21.09
N THR A 109 6.68 -8.86 -19.99
CA THR A 109 7.16 -9.24 -18.66
C THR A 109 6.03 -9.41 -17.64
N ASP A 110 6.36 -9.99 -16.49
CA ASP A 110 5.49 -10.03 -15.31
C ASP A 110 5.28 -8.61 -14.77
N ILE A 111 4.05 -8.27 -14.40
CA ILE A 111 3.68 -6.91 -13.95
C ILE A 111 3.29 -6.98 -12.47
N TYR A 112 3.90 -6.13 -11.65
CA TYR A 112 3.60 -5.96 -10.24
C TYR A 112 2.95 -4.59 -10.06
N LEU A 113 1.64 -4.60 -9.89
CA LEU A 113 0.79 -3.42 -9.77
C LEU A 113 0.36 -3.26 -8.31
N ILE A 114 0.78 -2.18 -7.68
CA ILE A 114 0.38 -1.82 -6.33
C ILE A 114 -0.54 -0.59 -6.44
N SER A 115 -1.76 -0.72 -5.93
CA SER A 115 -2.70 0.37 -5.84
C SER A 115 -3.11 0.70 -4.41
N LEU A 116 -3.34 1.99 -4.15
CA LEU A 116 -3.89 2.40 -2.86
C LEU A 116 -5.35 1.95 -2.75
N TYR A 117 -6.14 2.26 -3.77
CA TYR A 117 -7.59 2.02 -3.79
C TYR A 117 -7.97 0.97 -4.84
N PRO A 118 -9.13 0.30 -4.65
CA PRO A 118 -9.62 -0.64 -5.64
C PRO A 118 -10.02 0.11 -6.93
N PRO A 119 -9.97 -0.56 -8.09
CA PRO A 119 -10.43 0.02 -9.34
C PRO A 119 -11.91 0.40 -9.23
N ALA A 120 -12.24 1.65 -9.55
CA ALA A 120 -13.59 2.19 -9.42
C ALA A 120 -14.63 1.52 -10.33
N PHE A 121 -14.19 0.79 -11.36
CA PHE A 121 -15.05 0.10 -12.33
C PHE A 121 -15.33 -1.38 -11.97
N LEU A 122 -14.80 -1.90 -10.86
CA LEU A 122 -15.14 -3.23 -10.33
C LEU A 122 -16.21 -3.17 -9.21
N ILE A 123 -16.76 -1.99 -8.92
CA ILE A 123 -17.83 -1.74 -7.94
C ILE A 123 -19.13 -1.46 -8.70
#